data_AF-A0A7W5B455-F1
#
_entry.id   AF-A0A7W5B455-F1
#
_cell.length_a   1.000
_cell.length_b   1.000
_cell.length_c   1.000
_cell.angle_alpha   90.00
_cell.angle_beta   90.00
_cell.angle_gamma   90.00
#
_symmetry.space_group_name_H-M   'P 1'
#
loop_
_entity.id
_entity.type
_entity.pdbx_description
1 polymer ?
#
loop_
_entity_poly.entity_id
_entity_poly.type
_entity_poly.pdbx_seq_one_letter_code
_entity_poly.pdbx_strand_id
1 'polypeptide(L)'
;QLLANQILLHALKEKGTINEIKAEKSYGAPVIADMPEELLNSAGVYGATNQLITVNIANSGELSIATPQVPNYPAEKYTYSADGSFLSADGNVKINIVKENNGRTYMWTRQYLSLPGLGQLAISEYAAEKLEPNDVSEEVLNAWKERDGKRYYVINEKYTSVALLSLGSIQVQLFKEAPGYVIDQRITGLNTAVADHQIPTTGSRDVTPLDFYEQDGVEYLRYGGSLLVSEDALKPIYTGRHSSTTIQASGYAKWYSIPDRAAGKTITVSSSSKGSYAVYDENGACVGLGVVKSDKATVLPKNGTIMFAGESGAKFEITLK
;
A
#
# COMPACT_ATOMS: atom_id res chain seq x y z
N GLN A 1 17.88 13.90 -6.41
CA GLN A 1 19.21 13.50 -5.89
C GLN A 1 20.05 12.79 -6.96
N LEU A 2 19.57 11.69 -7.55
CA LEU A 2 20.34 10.91 -8.54
C LEU A 2 20.80 11.71 -9.77
N LEU A 3 19.90 12.49 -10.38
CA LEU A 3 20.25 13.36 -11.49
C LEU A 3 21.36 14.36 -11.12
N ALA A 4 21.28 14.95 -9.92
CA ALA A 4 22.29 15.89 -9.43
C ALA A 4 23.65 15.20 -9.25
N ASN A 5 23.67 13.95 -8.76
CA ASN A 5 24.90 13.15 -8.67
C ASN A 5 25.51 12.92 -10.06
N GLN A 6 24.70 12.58 -11.08
CA GLN A 6 25.22 12.40 -12.44
C GLN A 6 25.78 13.70 -13.02
N ILE A 7 25.06 14.81 -12.89
CA ILE A 7 25.54 16.12 -13.36
C ILE A 7 26.87 16.47 -12.70
N LEU A 8 27.01 16.26 -11.39
CA LEU A 8 28.25 16.52 -10.67
C LEU A 8 29.38 15.60 -11.15
N LEU A 9 29.14 14.29 -11.30
CA LEU A 9 30.15 13.34 -11.78
C LEU A 9 30.65 13.70 -13.19
N HIS A 10 29.73 14.07 -14.10
CA HIS A 10 30.10 14.50 -15.44
C HIS A 10 30.88 15.82 -15.42
N ALA A 11 30.46 16.81 -14.63
CA ALA A 11 31.17 18.08 -14.50
C ALA A 11 32.58 17.90 -13.89
N LEU A 12 32.73 17.01 -12.91
CA LEU A 12 34.04 16.66 -12.34
C LEU A 12 34.95 15.97 -13.36
N LYS A 13 34.38 15.11 -14.22
CA LYS A 13 35.12 14.45 -15.31
C LYS A 13 35.56 15.46 -16.37
N GLU A 14 34.67 16.36 -16.79
CA GLU A 14 34.97 17.42 -17.76
C GLU A 14 36.08 18.36 -17.26
N LYS A 15 36.09 18.68 -15.96
CA LYS A 15 37.15 19.47 -15.32
C LYS A 15 38.45 18.70 -15.06
N GLY A 16 38.52 17.41 -15.42
CA GLY A 16 39.68 16.56 -15.15
C GLY A 16 39.93 16.27 -13.66
N THR A 17 38.95 16.54 -12.79
CA THR A 17 39.06 16.23 -11.35
C THR A 17 38.95 14.73 -11.08
N ILE A 18 38.19 14.02 -11.92
CA ILE A 18 38.16 12.56 -11.97
C ILE A 18 38.45 12.09 -13.39
N ASN A 19 39.16 10.96 -13.53
CA ASN A 19 39.49 10.40 -14.84
C ASN A 19 38.28 9.72 -15.50
N GLU A 20 37.44 9.09 -14.69
CA GLU A 20 36.27 8.33 -15.15
C GLU A 20 35.15 8.30 -14.12
N ILE A 21 33.96 7.94 -14.60
CA ILE A 21 32.82 7.61 -13.75
C ILE A 21 32.90 6.10 -13.51
N LYS A 22 32.90 5.68 -12.24
CA LYS A 22 33.03 4.26 -11.86
C LYS A 22 31.87 3.46 -12.43
N ALA A 23 32.18 2.24 -12.88
CA ALA A 23 31.18 1.28 -13.33
C ALA A 23 30.22 0.90 -12.19
N GLU A 24 29.03 0.48 -12.58
CA GLU A 24 28.01 -0.07 -11.69
C GLU A 24 28.53 -1.33 -10.99
N LYS A 25 28.09 -1.52 -9.74
CA LYS A 25 28.45 -2.67 -8.91
C LYS A 25 27.37 -3.75 -9.00
N SER A 26 27.80 -4.99 -8.76
CA SER A 26 26.96 -6.17 -8.59
C SER A 26 27.66 -7.09 -7.58
N TYR A 27 26.89 -7.98 -6.95
CA TYR A 27 27.43 -9.07 -6.14
C TYR A 27 27.94 -10.25 -6.98
N GLY A 28 27.70 -10.22 -8.30
CA GLY A 28 28.02 -11.31 -9.20
C GLY A 28 26.99 -12.44 -9.16
N ALA A 29 27.10 -13.37 -10.09
CA ALA A 29 26.22 -14.54 -10.15
C ALA A 29 26.41 -15.44 -8.90
N PRO A 30 25.36 -16.14 -8.43
CA PRO A 30 25.46 -17.06 -7.31
C PRO A 30 26.50 -18.16 -7.57
N VAL A 31 27.33 -18.43 -6.56
CA VAL A 31 28.25 -19.57 -6.57
C VAL A 31 27.60 -20.69 -5.76
N ILE A 32 27.05 -21.68 -6.45
CA ILE A 32 26.27 -22.77 -5.84
C ILE A 32 27.08 -23.45 -4.73
N ALA A 33 26.47 -23.60 -3.57
CA ALA A 33 27.01 -24.28 -2.40
C ALA A 33 25.91 -25.03 -1.66
N ASP A 34 26.31 -25.97 -0.79
CA ASP A 34 25.36 -26.69 0.05
C ASP A 34 24.77 -25.76 1.12
N MET A 35 23.45 -25.67 1.15
CA MET A 35 22.73 -24.83 2.10
C MET A 35 22.59 -25.55 3.47
N PRO A 36 22.90 -24.88 4.59
CA PRO A 36 22.62 -25.41 5.91
C PRO A 36 21.13 -25.73 6.11
N GLU A 37 20.81 -26.94 6.60
CA GLU A 37 19.43 -27.37 6.82
C GLU A 37 18.65 -26.46 7.78
N GLU A 38 19.33 -25.83 8.73
CA GLU A 38 18.70 -24.91 9.69
C GLU A 38 18.00 -23.73 9.01
N LEU A 39 18.46 -23.31 7.83
CA LEU A 39 17.83 -22.23 7.07
C LEU A 39 16.42 -22.59 6.56
N LEU A 40 16.06 -23.88 6.48
CA LEU A 40 14.70 -24.29 6.14
C LEU A 40 13.68 -23.80 7.17
N ASN A 41 14.09 -23.69 8.45
CA ASN A 41 13.24 -23.17 9.52
C ASN A 41 12.94 -21.67 9.38
N SER A 42 13.67 -20.98 8.51
CA SER A 42 13.44 -19.57 8.19
C SER A 42 12.29 -19.35 7.23
N ALA A 43 11.77 -20.40 6.57
CA ALA A 43 10.55 -20.30 5.78
C ALA A 43 9.35 -19.87 6.64
N GLY A 44 8.39 -19.19 6.02
CA GLY A 44 7.18 -18.72 6.68
C GLY A 44 6.69 -17.38 6.14
N VAL A 45 5.81 -16.75 6.90
CA VAL A 45 5.25 -15.44 6.57
C VAL A 45 6.05 -14.34 7.25
N TYR A 46 6.30 -13.28 6.49
CA TYR A 46 7.00 -12.09 6.92
C TYR A 46 6.09 -10.88 6.70
N GLY A 47 6.16 -9.91 7.61
CA GLY A 47 5.42 -8.67 7.54
C GLY A 47 6.35 -7.47 7.51
N ALA A 48 5.92 -6.45 6.79
CA ALA A 48 6.44 -5.09 6.87
C ALA A 48 5.25 -4.13 6.73
N THR A 49 5.47 -2.84 6.95
CA THR A 49 4.37 -1.85 6.92
C THR A 49 3.54 -1.97 5.63
N ASN A 50 2.26 -2.37 5.75
CA ASN A 50 1.32 -2.62 4.65
C ASN A 50 1.73 -3.72 3.65
N GLN A 51 2.61 -4.64 4.05
CA GLN A 51 3.10 -5.72 3.20
C GLN A 51 3.09 -7.06 3.92
N LEU A 52 2.54 -8.06 3.23
CA LEU A 52 2.64 -9.45 3.61
C LEU A 52 3.49 -10.19 2.59
N ILE A 53 4.43 -11.00 3.07
CA ILE A 53 5.40 -11.71 2.24
C ILE A 53 5.42 -13.17 2.67
N THR A 54 5.40 -14.09 1.70
CA THR A 54 5.62 -15.52 1.93
C THR A 54 7.01 -15.89 1.44
N VAL A 55 7.83 -16.44 2.34
CA VAL A 55 9.18 -16.92 2.06
C VAL A 55 9.18 -18.45 2.11
N ASN A 56 9.51 -19.09 0.99
CA ASN A 56 9.76 -20.53 0.93
C ASN A 56 11.24 -20.78 0.65
N ILE A 57 11.81 -21.79 1.30
CA ILE A 57 13.21 -22.18 1.12
C ILE A 57 13.23 -23.68 0.82
N ALA A 58 13.77 -24.06 -0.33
CA ALA A 58 13.87 -25.44 -0.77
C ALA A 58 15.22 -26.05 -0.39
N ASN A 59 15.25 -27.38 -0.21
CA ASN A 59 16.50 -28.14 0.04
C ASN A 59 17.55 -27.95 -1.07
N SER A 60 17.14 -27.55 -2.27
CA SER A 60 18.04 -27.22 -3.37
C SER A 60 18.80 -25.90 -3.21
N GLY A 61 18.54 -25.14 -2.14
CA GLY A 61 19.08 -23.80 -1.94
C GLY A 61 18.32 -22.71 -2.71
N GLU A 62 17.13 -22.98 -3.23
CA GLU A 62 16.27 -21.94 -3.82
C GLU A 62 15.46 -21.27 -2.70
N LEU A 63 15.56 -19.94 -2.59
CA LEU A 63 14.64 -19.11 -1.83
C LEU A 63 13.65 -18.47 -2.80
N SER A 64 12.36 -18.54 -2.49
CA SER A 64 11.31 -17.88 -3.24
C SER A 64 10.49 -16.94 -2.36
N ILE A 65 10.20 -15.75 -2.91
CA ILE A 65 9.44 -14.69 -2.24
C ILE A 65 8.18 -14.44 -3.05
N ALA A 66 7.02 -14.53 -2.42
CA ALA A 66 5.73 -14.19 -3.01
C ALA A 66 5.01 -13.15 -2.16
N THR A 67 4.22 -12.30 -2.82
CA THR A 67 3.43 -11.25 -2.16
C THR A 67 1.94 -11.59 -2.30
N PRO A 68 1.27 -12.13 -1.25
CA PRO A 68 -0.12 -12.56 -1.33
C PRO A 68 -1.09 -11.47 -1.80
N GLN A 69 -0.79 -10.20 -1.51
CA GLN A 69 -1.58 -9.03 -1.95
C GLN A 69 -1.60 -8.85 -3.48
N VAL A 70 -0.63 -9.42 -4.21
CA VAL A 70 -0.54 -9.35 -5.67
C VAL A 70 -0.34 -10.76 -6.23
N PRO A 71 -1.37 -11.63 -6.18
CA PRO A 71 -1.23 -13.06 -6.46
C PRO A 71 -0.82 -13.38 -7.91
N ASN A 72 -1.02 -12.44 -8.83
CA ASN A 72 -0.62 -12.58 -10.24
C ASN A 72 0.86 -12.19 -10.48
N TYR A 73 1.54 -11.62 -9.48
CA TYR A 73 2.95 -11.31 -9.58
C TYR A 73 3.77 -12.60 -9.38
N PRO A 74 4.72 -12.91 -10.29
CA PRO A 74 5.51 -14.12 -10.16
C PRO A 74 6.38 -14.05 -8.90
N ALA A 75 6.57 -15.19 -8.23
CA ALA A 75 7.48 -15.26 -7.10
C ALA A 75 8.91 -14.93 -7.55
N GLU A 76 9.58 -14.07 -6.80
CA GLU A 76 11.00 -13.80 -6.97
C GLU A 76 11.80 -15.01 -6.52
N LYS A 77 12.91 -15.30 -7.20
CA LYS A 77 13.74 -16.49 -6.93
C LYS A 77 15.19 -16.09 -6.72
N TYR A 78 15.79 -16.73 -5.74
CA TYR A 78 17.16 -16.47 -5.31
C TYR A 78 17.87 -17.80 -5.04
N THR A 79 19.16 -17.86 -5.35
CA THR A 79 19.97 -19.06 -5.20
C THR A 79 20.95 -18.88 -4.05
N TYR A 80 21.00 -19.86 -3.15
CA TYR A 80 21.97 -19.93 -2.07
C TYR A 80 23.40 -19.99 -2.64
N SER A 81 24.27 -19.17 -2.07
CA SER A 81 25.64 -18.96 -2.54
C SER A 81 26.64 -19.28 -1.45
N ALA A 82 27.87 -19.58 -1.83
CA ALA A 82 28.98 -19.95 -0.94
C ALA A 82 29.31 -18.91 0.15
N ASP A 83 28.88 -17.65 -0.02
CA ASP A 83 29.04 -16.58 0.98
C ASP A 83 27.93 -16.58 2.06
N GLY A 84 27.04 -17.57 2.05
CA GLY A 84 25.97 -17.75 3.02
C GLY A 84 24.72 -16.91 2.72
N SER A 85 24.63 -16.29 1.53
CA SER A 85 23.49 -15.46 1.13
C SER A 85 22.70 -16.07 -0.04
N PHE A 86 21.46 -15.62 -0.23
CA PHE A 86 20.66 -15.91 -1.41
C PHE A 86 20.82 -14.75 -2.41
N LEU A 87 21.26 -15.06 -3.63
CA LEU A 87 21.54 -14.09 -4.68
C LEU A 87 20.56 -14.20 -5.84
N SER A 88 20.18 -13.06 -6.41
CA SER A 88 19.45 -13.02 -7.68
C SER A 88 20.36 -13.47 -8.82
N ALA A 89 19.77 -13.96 -9.92
CA ALA A 89 20.53 -14.47 -11.06
C ALA A 89 21.44 -13.41 -11.72
N ASP A 90 21.04 -12.14 -11.67
CA ASP A 90 21.82 -10.99 -12.16
C ASP A 90 22.82 -10.43 -11.14
N GLY A 91 22.83 -10.97 -9.92
CA GLY A 91 23.71 -10.55 -8.83
C GLY A 91 23.40 -9.19 -8.23
N ASN A 92 22.26 -8.57 -8.56
CA ASN A 92 21.92 -7.24 -8.07
C ASN A 92 21.27 -7.24 -6.68
N VAL A 93 20.70 -8.37 -6.26
CA VAL A 93 20.02 -8.50 -4.97
C VAL A 93 20.65 -9.64 -4.18
N LYS A 94 20.91 -9.36 -2.90
CA LYS A 94 21.48 -10.28 -1.92
C LYS A 94 20.61 -10.30 -0.68
N ILE A 95 20.16 -11.48 -0.28
CA ILE A 95 19.29 -11.70 0.87
C ILE A 95 19.97 -12.60 1.89
N ASN A 96 19.92 -12.21 3.16
CA ASN A 96 20.19 -13.09 4.28
C ASN A 96 18.96 -13.12 5.18
N ILE A 97 18.56 -14.31 5.64
CA ILE A 97 17.63 -14.41 6.76
C ILE A 97 18.46 -14.48 8.04
N VAL A 98 18.26 -13.50 8.92
CA VAL A 98 19.09 -13.34 10.12
C VAL A 98 18.22 -13.26 11.35
N LYS A 99 18.59 -14.00 12.40
CA LYS A 99 18.02 -13.84 13.73
C LYS A 99 18.93 -12.90 14.52
N GLU A 100 18.40 -11.77 14.90
CA GLU A 100 19.15 -10.74 15.62
C GLU A 100 19.09 -10.95 17.15
N ASN A 101 19.92 -10.22 17.88
CA ASN A 101 20.03 -10.35 19.34
C ASN A 101 18.75 -10.02 20.13
N ASN A 102 17.78 -9.38 19.48
CA ASN A 102 16.44 -9.14 20.05
C ASN A 102 15.50 -10.36 19.92
N GLY A 103 15.99 -11.47 19.36
CA GLY A 103 15.25 -12.71 19.20
C GLY A 103 14.36 -12.76 17.95
N ARG A 104 14.25 -11.66 17.20
CA ARG A 104 13.42 -11.55 15.99
C ARG A 104 14.20 -11.98 14.75
N THR A 105 13.48 -12.49 13.76
CA THR A 105 14.05 -12.97 12.50
C THR A 105 13.70 -12.01 11.38
N TYR A 106 14.71 -11.54 10.65
CA TYR A 106 14.55 -10.53 9.61
C TYR A 106 15.05 -11.02 8.26
N MET A 107 14.38 -10.54 7.22
CA MET A 107 14.88 -10.61 5.85
C MET A 107 15.79 -9.39 5.59
N TRP A 108 17.10 -9.60 5.63
CA TRP A 108 18.08 -8.55 5.35
C TRP A 108 18.42 -8.52 3.86
N THR A 109 17.89 -7.51 3.17
CA THR A 109 18.08 -7.30 1.74
C THR A 109 19.16 -6.25 1.49
N ARG A 110 20.08 -6.57 0.59
CA ARG A 110 21.02 -5.62 0.01
C ARG A 110 20.86 -5.63 -1.50
N GLN A 111 20.72 -4.45 -2.08
CA GLN A 111 20.39 -4.30 -3.50
C GLN A 111 21.23 -3.20 -4.15
N TYR A 112 21.67 -3.48 -5.37
CA TYR A 112 22.11 -2.48 -6.31
C TYR A 112 21.00 -2.21 -7.33
N LEU A 113 20.40 -1.02 -7.28
CA LEU A 113 19.34 -0.61 -8.20
C LEU A 113 19.90 0.37 -9.23
N SER A 114 20.04 -0.08 -10.48
CA SER A 114 20.47 0.76 -11.59
C SER A 114 19.28 1.42 -12.27
N LEU A 115 19.29 2.75 -12.34
CA LEU A 115 18.31 3.54 -13.06
C LEU A 115 18.94 4.10 -14.34
N PRO A 116 18.43 3.72 -15.53
CA PRO A 116 18.98 4.17 -16.81
C PRO A 116 19.17 5.70 -16.86
N GLY A 117 20.41 6.13 -17.10
CA GLY A 117 20.78 7.55 -17.17
C GLY A 117 20.87 8.29 -15.83
N LEU A 118 20.50 7.65 -14.71
CA LEU A 118 20.53 8.23 -13.36
C LEU A 118 21.56 7.56 -12.43
N GLY A 119 22.20 6.49 -12.91
CA GLY A 119 23.22 5.72 -12.20
C GLY A 119 22.61 4.71 -11.23
N GLN A 120 23.39 4.33 -10.23
CA GLN A 120 23.07 3.20 -9.35
C GLN A 120 22.90 3.64 -7.88
N LEU A 121 21.89 3.07 -7.22
CA LEU A 121 21.69 3.13 -5.77
C LEU A 121 22.17 1.84 -5.11
N ALA A 122 22.72 1.96 -3.91
CA ALA A 122 23.01 0.83 -3.04
C ALA A 122 22.09 0.91 -1.82
N ILE A 123 21.34 -0.16 -1.57
CA ILE A 123 20.38 -0.29 -0.48
C ILE A 123 20.84 -1.44 0.42
N SER A 124 20.69 -1.28 1.73
CA SER A 124 20.93 -2.32 2.73
C SER A 124 19.96 -2.11 3.87
N GLU A 125 18.97 -2.99 3.99
CA GLU A 125 17.88 -2.83 4.95
C GLU A 125 17.28 -4.17 5.36
N TYR A 126 16.74 -4.21 6.58
CA TYR A 126 15.79 -5.25 6.92
C TYR A 126 14.49 -4.94 6.18
N ALA A 127 14.16 -5.76 5.19
CA ALA A 127 13.00 -5.55 4.34
C ALA A 127 11.70 -6.02 4.99
N ALA A 128 11.77 -7.08 5.81
CA ALA A 128 10.61 -7.63 6.51
C ALA A 128 11.03 -8.40 7.76
N GLU A 129 10.09 -8.61 8.68
CA GLU A 129 10.26 -9.44 9.87
C GLU A 129 9.36 -10.69 9.80
N LYS A 130 9.87 -11.84 10.22
CA LYS A 130 9.07 -13.08 10.31
C LYS A 130 7.94 -12.87 11.32
N LEU A 131 6.71 -13.12 10.90
CA LEU A 131 5.55 -13.04 11.77
C LEU A 131 5.40 -14.32 12.59
N GLU A 132 5.12 -14.14 13.87
CA GLU A 132 4.76 -15.25 14.75
C GLU A 132 3.32 -15.71 14.48
N PRO A 133 2.98 -16.99 14.73
CA PRO A 133 1.59 -17.44 14.67
C PRO A 133 0.67 -16.59 15.57
N ASN A 134 -0.53 -16.27 15.08
CA ASN A 134 -1.54 -15.55 15.86
C ASN A 134 -2.85 -16.33 15.92
N ASP A 135 -2.97 -17.19 16.93
CA ASP A 135 -4.19 -17.92 17.21
C ASP A 135 -5.22 -16.98 17.84
N VAL A 136 -6.32 -16.74 17.12
CA VAL A 136 -7.47 -15.96 17.61
C VAL A 136 -8.73 -16.83 17.59
N SER A 137 -9.72 -16.48 18.41
CA SER A 137 -10.95 -17.26 18.50
C SER A 137 -11.73 -17.26 17.18
N GLU A 138 -12.56 -18.28 16.98
CA GLU A 138 -13.41 -18.38 15.79
C GLU A 138 -14.38 -17.18 15.67
N GLU A 139 -14.88 -16.68 16.81
CA GLU A 139 -15.70 -15.47 16.88
C GLU A 139 -14.96 -14.26 16.30
N VAL A 140 -13.69 -14.06 16.69
CA VAL A 140 -12.84 -13.00 16.16
C VAL A 140 -12.60 -13.19 14.68
N LEU A 141 -12.20 -14.39 14.23
CA LEU A 141 -11.99 -14.64 12.80
C LEU A 141 -13.24 -14.34 11.97
N ASN A 142 -14.43 -14.70 12.45
CA ASN A 142 -15.67 -14.44 11.73
C ASN A 142 -15.98 -12.95 11.64
N ALA A 143 -15.76 -12.18 12.72
CA ALA A 143 -15.92 -10.72 12.67
C ALA A 143 -14.99 -10.05 11.64
N TRP A 144 -13.77 -10.57 11.45
CA TRP A 144 -12.84 -10.06 10.43
C TRP A 144 -13.18 -10.54 9.03
N LYS A 145 -13.68 -11.77 8.86
CA LYS A 145 -14.17 -12.27 7.56
C LYS A 145 -15.33 -11.44 7.01
N GLU A 146 -16.22 -10.96 7.88
CA GLU A 146 -17.30 -10.03 7.48
C GLU A 146 -16.77 -8.69 6.94
N ARG A 147 -15.51 -8.34 7.24
CA ARG A 147 -14.83 -7.15 6.73
C ARG A 147 -13.92 -7.46 5.55
N ASP A 148 -13.61 -8.72 5.28
CA ASP A 148 -12.68 -9.10 4.23
C ASP A 148 -13.18 -8.64 2.85
N GLY A 149 -12.30 -7.97 2.11
CA GLY A 149 -12.61 -7.33 0.84
C GLY A 149 -13.32 -5.98 0.96
N LYS A 150 -13.82 -5.59 2.14
CA LYS A 150 -14.55 -4.33 2.30
C LYS A 150 -13.64 -3.11 2.26
N ARG A 151 -14.17 -2.01 1.69
CA ARG A 151 -13.51 -0.70 1.66
C ARG A 151 -14.06 0.24 2.73
N TYR A 152 -13.17 1.05 3.30
CA TYR A 152 -13.49 2.13 4.22
C TYR A 152 -12.99 3.45 3.62
N TYR A 153 -13.86 4.44 3.53
CA TYR A 153 -13.63 5.68 2.79
C TYR A 153 -13.38 6.86 3.72
N VAL A 154 -12.33 7.66 3.45
CA VAL A 154 -11.97 8.79 4.32
C VAL A 154 -13.02 9.88 4.31
N ILE A 155 -13.46 10.34 5.48
CA ILE A 155 -14.53 11.35 5.58
C ILE A 155 -14.08 12.68 6.19
N ASN A 156 -12.90 12.75 6.81
CA ASN A 156 -12.39 13.95 7.47
C ASN A 156 -11.15 14.57 6.78
N GLU A 157 -10.84 14.16 5.55
CA GLU A 157 -9.75 14.74 4.77
C GLU A 157 -10.15 16.10 4.18
N LYS A 158 -9.19 17.04 4.15
CA LYS A 158 -9.43 18.37 3.61
C LYS A 158 -9.64 18.31 2.11
N TYR A 159 -10.65 19.02 1.60
CA TYR A 159 -11.00 19.02 0.17
C TYR A 159 -9.92 19.56 -0.78
N THR A 160 -8.88 20.23 -0.26
CA THR A 160 -7.70 20.69 -1.01
C THR A 160 -6.49 19.76 -0.87
N SER A 161 -6.63 18.64 -0.18
CA SER A 161 -5.52 17.74 0.13
C SER A 161 -5.12 16.96 -1.12
N VAL A 162 -3.81 16.95 -1.40
CA VAL A 162 -3.23 16.08 -2.45
C VAL A 162 -3.36 14.60 -2.07
N ALA A 163 -3.52 14.28 -0.79
CA ALA A 163 -3.75 12.92 -0.30
C ALA A 163 -4.96 12.26 -0.97
N LEU A 164 -5.96 13.04 -1.40
CA LEU A 164 -7.13 12.52 -2.12
C LEU A 164 -6.78 11.85 -3.45
N LEU A 165 -5.59 12.10 -4.02
CA LEU A 165 -5.13 11.37 -5.21
C LEU A 165 -4.76 9.91 -4.91
N SER A 166 -4.37 9.59 -3.68
CA SER A 166 -3.78 8.30 -3.31
C SER A 166 -4.41 7.60 -2.09
N LEU A 167 -5.17 8.32 -1.25
CA LEU A 167 -5.67 7.86 0.06
C LEU A 167 -7.19 8.04 0.17
N GLY A 168 -7.94 7.70 -0.88
CA GLY A 168 -9.41 7.80 -0.86
C GLY A 168 -10.08 6.75 0.02
N SER A 169 -9.49 5.55 0.10
CA SER A 169 -10.04 4.43 0.86
C SER A 169 -8.96 3.43 1.27
N ILE A 170 -9.27 2.62 2.28
CA ILE A 170 -8.48 1.45 2.71
C ILE A 170 -9.35 0.21 2.50
N GLN A 171 -8.77 -0.87 1.97
CA GLN A 171 -9.45 -2.15 1.87
C GLN A 171 -8.92 -3.11 2.93
N VAL A 172 -9.84 -3.77 3.65
CA VAL A 172 -9.48 -4.85 4.56
C VAL A 172 -9.21 -6.11 3.72
N GLN A 173 -8.07 -6.76 3.95
CA GLN A 173 -7.65 -7.95 3.22
C GLN A 173 -7.10 -8.99 4.19
N LEU A 174 -7.71 -10.16 4.20
CA LEU A 174 -7.24 -11.33 4.92
C LEU A 174 -6.52 -12.29 3.96
N PHE A 175 -5.55 -13.02 4.48
CA PHE A 175 -4.76 -13.99 3.70
C PHE A 175 -4.74 -15.33 4.42
N LYS A 176 -4.94 -16.41 3.66
CA LYS A 176 -4.90 -17.79 4.20
C LYS A 176 -3.52 -18.16 4.74
N GLU A 177 -2.48 -17.52 4.22
CA GLU A 177 -1.08 -17.69 4.62
C GLU A 177 -0.84 -17.15 6.03
N ALA A 178 -1.59 -16.13 6.46
CA ALA A 178 -1.42 -15.44 7.74
C ALA A 178 -2.75 -15.40 8.53
N PRO A 179 -3.26 -16.55 8.99
CA PRO A 179 -4.45 -16.56 9.84
C PRO A 179 -4.20 -15.73 11.10
N GLY A 180 -5.20 -14.94 11.50
CA GLY A 180 -5.07 -14.00 12.62
C GLY A 180 -4.38 -12.68 12.27
N TYR A 181 -4.09 -12.41 10.99
CA TYR A 181 -3.57 -11.13 10.54
C TYR A 181 -4.48 -10.48 9.50
N VAL A 182 -4.47 -9.15 9.49
CA VAL A 182 -4.96 -8.31 8.40
C VAL A 182 -3.75 -7.63 7.77
N ILE A 183 -3.36 -8.09 6.58
CA ILE A 183 -2.06 -7.79 5.97
C ILE A 183 -0.92 -8.09 6.98
N ASP A 184 -0.22 -7.08 7.47
CA ASP A 184 0.91 -7.14 8.40
C ASP A 184 0.50 -6.97 9.88
N GLN A 185 -0.76 -6.61 10.13
CA GLN A 185 -1.24 -6.30 11.47
C GLN A 185 -1.85 -7.51 12.15
N ARG A 186 -1.37 -7.77 13.36
CA ARG A 186 -1.88 -8.80 14.26
C ARG A 186 -3.27 -8.42 14.73
N ILE A 187 -4.25 -9.29 14.50
CA ILE A 187 -5.60 -9.14 15.05
C ILE A 187 -5.53 -9.33 16.57
N THR A 188 -6.01 -8.34 17.32
CA THR A 188 -5.99 -8.33 18.80
C THR A 188 -7.37 -8.46 19.44
N GLY A 189 -8.44 -8.37 18.64
CA GLY A 189 -9.82 -8.53 19.12
C GLY A 189 -10.83 -8.43 17.98
N LEU A 190 -12.12 -8.30 18.34
CA LEU A 190 -13.23 -8.22 17.37
C LEU A 190 -13.10 -7.03 16.40
N ASN A 191 -12.47 -5.95 16.84
CA ASN A 191 -12.47 -4.65 16.17
C ASN A 191 -11.08 -4.01 16.09
N THR A 192 -10.02 -4.68 16.54
CA THR A 192 -8.70 -4.08 16.67
C THR A 192 -7.61 -4.95 16.05
N ALA A 193 -6.71 -4.31 15.30
CA ALA A 193 -5.47 -4.91 14.84
C ALA A 193 -4.30 -3.93 14.98
N VAL A 194 -3.12 -4.45 15.23
CA VAL A 194 -1.89 -3.66 15.43
C VAL A 194 -0.70 -4.33 14.74
N ALA A 195 0.19 -3.55 14.14
CA ALA A 195 1.48 -4.06 13.70
C ALA A 195 2.36 -4.39 14.93
N ASP A 196 2.96 -5.59 14.96
CA ASP A 196 3.86 -6.06 16.03
C ASP A 196 5.31 -6.25 15.54
N HIS A 197 5.55 -6.04 14.24
CA HIS A 197 6.88 -6.10 13.67
C HIS A 197 7.73 -4.88 14.08
N GLN A 198 9.02 -5.10 14.31
CA GLN A 198 10.02 -4.14 14.77
C GLN A 198 11.20 -4.11 13.80
N ILE A 199 10.95 -3.60 12.62
CA ILE A 199 11.94 -3.42 11.57
C ILE A 199 12.63 -2.06 11.79
N PRO A 200 13.97 -2.03 11.88
CA PRO A 200 14.72 -0.78 12.01
C PRO A 200 14.44 0.25 10.90
N THR A 201 14.90 1.48 11.13
CA THR A 201 14.81 2.62 10.22
C THR A 201 13.38 2.93 9.79
N THR A 202 13.02 2.67 8.54
CA THR A 202 11.73 3.00 7.94
C THR A 202 10.77 1.82 7.90
N GLY A 203 11.23 0.59 8.13
CA GLY A 203 10.42 -0.62 7.91
C GLY A 203 9.22 -0.76 8.86
N SER A 204 9.24 -0.10 10.02
CA SER A 204 8.13 -0.05 10.98
C SER A 204 7.78 1.36 11.47
N ARG A 205 8.26 2.39 10.76
CA ARG A 205 8.05 3.79 11.19
C ARG A 205 6.58 4.21 11.08
N ASP A 206 5.92 3.78 10.01
CA ASP A 206 4.61 4.31 9.59
C ASP A 206 3.49 3.28 9.79
N VAL A 207 3.46 2.63 10.95
CA VAL A 207 2.39 1.69 11.32
C VAL A 207 1.23 2.43 12.00
N THR A 208 0.00 2.10 11.61
CA THR A 208 -1.21 2.70 12.18
C THR A 208 -2.20 1.60 12.53
N PRO A 209 -2.60 1.46 13.81
CA PRO A 209 -3.60 0.49 14.22
C PRO A 209 -4.91 0.63 13.46
N LEU A 210 -5.60 -0.51 13.28
CA LEU A 210 -6.99 -0.53 12.89
C LEU A 210 -7.86 -0.55 14.16
N ASP A 211 -8.77 0.42 14.29
CA ASP A 211 -9.76 0.51 15.37
C ASP A 211 -11.16 0.73 14.78
N PHE A 212 -11.91 -0.37 14.64
CA PHE A 212 -13.27 -0.36 14.12
C PHE A 212 -14.28 -0.05 15.23
N TYR A 213 -15.31 0.71 14.91
CA TYR A 213 -16.39 0.98 15.84
C TYR A 213 -17.70 1.24 15.10
N GLU A 214 -18.82 1.00 15.77
CA GLU A 214 -20.14 1.27 15.23
C GLU A 214 -20.74 2.52 15.88
N GLN A 215 -21.41 3.35 15.08
CA GLN A 215 -22.22 4.47 15.55
C GLN A 215 -23.48 4.55 14.70
N ASP A 216 -24.65 4.59 15.35
CA ASP A 216 -25.97 4.70 14.70
C ASP A 216 -26.22 3.63 13.61
N GLY A 217 -25.70 2.40 13.83
CA GLY A 217 -25.81 1.29 12.88
C GLY A 217 -24.88 1.38 11.67
N VAL A 218 -23.90 2.31 11.69
CA VAL A 218 -22.89 2.47 10.66
C VAL A 218 -21.52 2.14 11.24
N GLU A 219 -20.76 1.30 10.55
CA GLU A 219 -19.39 0.98 10.92
C GLU A 219 -18.39 2.02 10.39
N TYR A 220 -17.45 2.39 11.25
CA TYR A 220 -16.37 3.33 11.02
C TYR A 220 -15.03 2.69 11.38
N LEU A 221 -13.96 3.22 10.79
CA LEU A 221 -12.59 2.88 11.09
C LEU A 221 -11.84 4.14 11.51
N ARG A 222 -11.21 4.11 12.69
CA ARG A 222 -10.16 5.07 13.04
C ARG A 222 -8.83 4.55 12.52
N TYR A 223 -8.15 5.38 11.75
CA TYR A 223 -6.85 5.08 11.18
C TYR A 223 -5.94 6.29 11.38
N GLY A 224 -5.26 6.33 12.52
CA GLY A 224 -4.41 7.44 12.91
C GLY A 224 -5.24 8.72 13.06
N GLY A 225 -4.91 9.75 12.28
CA GLY A 225 -5.71 10.99 12.22
C GLY A 225 -6.95 10.91 11.33
N SER A 226 -7.10 9.84 10.57
CA SER A 226 -8.20 9.67 9.61
C SER A 226 -9.38 8.97 10.25
N LEU A 227 -10.57 9.42 9.88
CA LEU A 227 -11.83 8.75 10.13
C LEU A 227 -12.37 8.24 8.79
N LEU A 228 -12.71 6.96 8.74
CA LEU A 228 -13.21 6.31 7.55
C LEU A 228 -14.58 5.66 7.82
N VAL A 229 -15.42 5.59 6.81
CA VAL A 229 -16.75 4.96 6.86
C VAL A 229 -16.79 3.71 5.99
N SER A 230 -17.44 2.65 6.44
CA SER A 230 -17.64 1.42 5.66
C SER A 230 -18.36 1.68 4.34
N GLU A 231 -18.01 0.91 3.30
CA GLU A 231 -18.70 0.92 2.01
C GLU A 231 -20.20 0.63 2.11
N ASP A 232 -20.61 -0.14 3.13
CA ASP A 232 -22.01 -0.48 3.37
C ASP A 232 -22.89 0.76 3.62
N ALA A 233 -22.27 1.88 4.03
CA ALA A 233 -22.96 3.16 4.24
C ALA A 233 -23.16 3.98 2.95
N LEU A 234 -22.49 3.63 1.85
CA LEU A 234 -22.55 4.40 0.61
C LEU A 234 -23.89 4.20 -0.09
N LYS A 235 -24.50 5.32 -0.48
CA LYS A 235 -25.69 5.32 -1.35
C LYS A 235 -25.26 5.49 -2.81
N PRO A 236 -26.00 4.92 -3.78
CA PRO A 236 -25.71 5.19 -5.18
C PRO A 236 -25.94 6.66 -5.50
N ILE A 237 -25.09 7.22 -6.37
CA ILE A 237 -25.31 8.57 -6.91
C ILE A 237 -26.58 8.59 -7.76
N TYR A 238 -27.34 9.69 -7.67
CA TYR A 238 -28.55 9.86 -8.47
C TYR A 238 -28.23 9.89 -9.96
N THR A 239 -28.94 9.08 -10.75
CA THR A 239 -28.61 8.85 -12.17
C THR A 239 -29.32 9.79 -13.14
N GLY A 240 -30.18 10.69 -12.64
CA GLY A 240 -30.85 11.70 -13.44
C GLY A 240 -29.91 12.85 -13.83
N ARG A 241 -30.36 13.69 -14.76
CA ARG A 241 -29.52 14.73 -15.37
C ARG A 241 -29.01 15.78 -14.36
N HIS A 242 -29.84 16.15 -13.38
CA HIS A 242 -29.51 17.16 -12.38
C HIS A 242 -29.81 16.64 -10.98
N SER A 243 -28.89 16.87 -10.06
CA SER A 243 -29.05 16.60 -8.63
C SER A 243 -28.17 17.52 -7.81
N SER A 244 -28.27 17.43 -6.49
CA SER A 244 -27.34 18.12 -5.60
C SER A 244 -27.06 17.30 -4.35
N THR A 245 -25.93 17.61 -3.71
CA THR A 245 -25.62 17.12 -2.37
C THR A 245 -25.02 18.24 -1.53
N THR A 246 -25.22 18.18 -0.22
CA THR A 246 -24.76 19.20 0.73
C THR A 246 -23.95 18.56 1.84
N ILE A 247 -22.79 19.12 2.18
CA ILE A 247 -21.98 18.70 3.33
C ILE A 247 -22.74 19.02 4.62
N GLN A 248 -22.86 18.03 5.51
CA GLN A 248 -23.61 18.18 6.75
C GLN A 248 -22.85 19.04 7.77
N ALA A 249 -23.51 19.36 8.88
CA ALA A 249 -22.96 20.18 9.96
C ALA A 249 -21.61 19.67 10.49
N SER A 250 -21.36 18.35 10.46
CA SER A 250 -20.11 17.72 10.88
C SER A 250 -18.90 18.09 10.01
N GLY A 251 -19.12 18.59 8.80
CA GLY A 251 -18.05 18.85 7.82
C GLY A 251 -17.49 17.60 7.14
N TYR A 252 -18.04 16.42 7.41
CA TYR A 252 -17.59 15.17 6.81
C TYR A 252 -17.92 15.08 5.33
N ALA A 253 -16.97 14.57 4.55
CA ALA A 253 -17.15 14.29 3.14
C ALA A 253 -18.28 13.28 2.91
N LYS A 254 -18.98 13.43 1.79
CA LYS A 254 -20.04 12.51 1.35
C LYS A 254 -19.54 11.63 0.23
N TRP A 255 -19.72 10.33 0.42
CA TRP A 255 -19.38 9.31 -0.56
C TRP A 255 -20.63 8.72 -1.20
N TYR A 256 -20.51 8.38 -2.48
CA TYR A 256 -21.52 7.67 -3.25
C TYR A 256 -20.88 6.57 -4.09
N SER A 257 -21.57 5.45 -4.23
CA SER A 257 -21.24 4.44 -5.22
C SER A 257 -21.73 4.85 -6.61
N ILE A 258 -21.03 4.41 -7.66
CA ILE A 258 -21.40 4.65 -9.05
C ILE A 258 -22.13 3.40 -9.56
N PRO A 259 -23.47 3.45 -9.72
CA PRO A 259 -24.22 2.31 -10.26
C PRO A 259 -23.95 2.15 -11.76
N ASP A 260 -24.21 0.95 -12.32
CA ASP A 260 -24.03 0.65 -13.74
C ASP A 260 -24.71 1.68 -14.68
N ARG A 261 -25.87 2.20 -14.29
CA ARG A 261 -26.62 3.22 -15.08
C ARG A 261 -25.94 4.60 -15.12
N ALA A 262 -24.94 4.84 -14.28
CA ALA A 262 -24.13 6.05 -14.25
C ALA A 262 -22.75 5.85 -14.89
N ALA A 263 -22.28 4.59 -15.02
CA ALA A 263 -21.00 4.29 -15.65
C ALA A 263 -20.95 4.81 -17.10
N GLY A 264 -19.81 5.39 -17.50
CA GLY A 264 -19.59 5.99 -18.81
C GLY A 264 -20.20 7.38 -19.01
N LYS A 265 -21.08 7.84 -18.10
CA LYS A 265 -21.59 9.21 -18.14
C LYS A 265 -20.54 10.21 -17.67
N THR A 266 -20.63 11.43 -18.17
CA THR A 266 -19.77 12.54 -17.75
C THR A 266 -20.46 13.32 -16.63
N ILE A 267 -19.79 13.39 -15.48
CA ILE A 267 -20.20 14.26 -14.38
C ILE A 267 -19.54 15.64 -14.52
N THR A 268 -20.32 16.68 -14.25
CA THR A 268 -19.84 18.05 -14.03
C THR A 268 -20.36 18.54 -12.69
N VAL A 269 -19.48 19.15 -11.89
CA VAL A 269 -19.80 19.59 -10.53
C VAL A 269 -19.52 21.09 -10.38
N SER A 270 -20.51 21.85 -9.91
CA SER A 270 -20.31 23.20 -9.39
C SER A 270 -20.59 23.22 -7.88
N SER A 271 -19.91 24.10 -7.15
CA SER A 271 -20.08 24.22 -5.69
C SER A 271 -20.50 25.63 -5.33
N SER A 272 -21.40 25.77 -4.36
CA SER A 272 -21.86 27.05 -3.83
C SER A 272 -20.82 27.76 -2.96
N SER A 273 -19.81 27.03 -2.47
CA SER A 273 -18.73 27.55 -1.64
C SER A 273 -17.43 26.77 -1.91
N LYS A 274 -16.44 26.86 -1.01
CA LYS A 274 -15.18 26.14 -1.17
C LYS A 274 -15.39 24.64 -0.96
N GLY A 275 -15.08 23.87 -1.99
CA GLY A 275 -15.20 22.43 -1.97
C GLY A 275 -14.64 21.81 -3.24
N SER A 276 -14.46 20.50 -3.18
CA SER A 276 -13.98 19.68 -4.30
C SER A 276 -14.76 18.37 -4.35
N TYR A 277 -14.60 17.67 -5.47
CA TYR A 277 -15.02 16.29 -5.61
C TYR A 277 -13.84 15.44 -6.11
N ALA A 278 -13.87 14.16 -5.81
CA ALA A 278 -12.93 13.18 -6.33
C ALA A 278 -13.67 11.94 -6.83
N VAL A 279 -13.25 11.38 -7.95
CA VAL A 279 -13.82 10.16 -8.55
C VAL A 279 -12.75 9.09 -8.56
N TYR A 280 -13.13 7.90 -8.10
CA TYR A 280 -12.25 6.75 -7.99
C TYR A 280 -12.80 5.58 -8.82
N ASP A 281 -11.91 4.82 -9.43
CA ASP A 281 -12.26 3.56 -10.09
C ASP A 281 -12.49 2.41 -9.10
N GLU A 282 -12.76 1.21 -9.62
CA GLU A 282 -13.02 0.01 -8.82
C GLU A 282 -11.83 -0.44 -7.94
N ASN A 283 -10.62 -0.05 -8.33
CA ASN A 283 -9.41 -0.32 -7.57
C ASN A 283 -9.13 0.77 -6.52
N GLY A 284 -9.92 1.84 -6.51
CA GLY A 284 -9.74 2.99 -5.63
C GLY A 284 -8.71 3.99 -6.17
N ALA A 285 -8.33 3.91 -7.44
CA ALA A 285 -7.43 4.87 -8.06
C ALA A 285 -8.20 6.14 -8.45
N CYS A 286 -7.64 7.31 -8.13
CA CYS A 286 -8.28 8.59 -8.45
C CYS A 286 -8.21 8.87 -9.97
N VAL A 287 -9.37 8.92 -10.62
CA VAL A 287 -9.51 9.19 -12.07
C VAL A 287 -10.02 10.61 -12.38
N GLY A 288 -10.42 11.36 -11.35
CA GLY A 288 -10.75 12.77 -11.48
C GLY A 288 -10.75 13.49 -10.16
N LEU A 289 -10.11 14.66 -10.11
CA LEU A 289 -10.06 15.52 -8.93
C LEU A 289 -10.43 16.95 -9.33
N GLY A 290 -11.51 17.47 -8.73
CA GLY A 290 -12.08 18.78 -9.07
C GLY A 290 -11.16 19.98 -8.78
N VAL A 291 -10.18 19.83 -7.89
CA VAL A 291 -9.15 20.87 -7.65
C VAL A 291 -8.18 20.98 -8.83
N VAL A 292 -7.91 19.87 -9.52
CA VAL A 292 -6.90 19.81 -10.59
C VAL A 292 -7.51 20.13 -11.95
N LYS A 293 -8.75 19.69 -12.20
CA LYS A 293 -9.42 19.91 -13.49
C LYS A 293 -10.14 21.26 -13.53
N SER A 294 -9.74 22.11 -14.47
CA SER A 294 -10.33 23.44 -14.70
C SER A 294 -11.77 23.39 -15.21
N ASP A 295 -12.12 22.37 -16.01
CA ASP A 295 -13.47 22.16 -16.57
C ASP A 295 -14.40 21.35 -15.65
N LYS A 296 -13.85 20.78 -14.56
CA LYS A 296 -14.54 19.93 -13.59
C LYS A 296 -15.36 18.80 -14.22
N ALA A 297 -14.95 18.30 -15.39
CA ALA A 297 -15.60 17.17 -16.06
C ALA A 297 -14.84 15.86 -15.86
N THR A 298 -15.56 14.79 -15.49
CA THR A 298 -14.97 13.45 -15.31
C THR A 298 -15.93 12.39 -15.83
N VAL A 299 -15.42 11.38 -16.55
CA VAL A 299 -16.21 10.21 -16.94
C VAL A 299 -16.28 9.27 -15.75
N LEU A 300 -17.49 8.83 -15.39
CA LEU A 300 -17.70 7.95 -14.25
C LEU A 300 -17.27 6.51 -14.61
N PRO A 301 -16.32 5.91 -13.87
CA PRO A 301 -15.93 4.52 -14.10
C PRO A 301 -17.01 3.55 -13.63
N LYS A 302 -16.99 2.33 -14.18
CA LYS A 302 -17.81 1.22 -13.68
C LYS A 302 -17.32 0.81 -12.28
N ASN A 303 -18.23 0.43 -11.39
CA ASN A 303 -17.94 0.01 -10.00
C ASN A 303 -17.12 1.02 -9.18
N GLY A 304 -17.09 2.29 -9.60
CA GLY A 304 -16.32 3.31 -8.91
C GLY A 304 -17.09 3.99 -7.79
N THR A 305 -16.43 4.98 -7.19
CA THR A 305 -17.02 5.83 -6.15
C THR A 305 -16.73 7.30 -6.42
N ILE A 306 -17.54 8.16 -5.79
CA ILE A 306 -17.36 9.61 -5.84
C ILE A 306 -17.46 10.21 -4.45
N MET A 307 -16.49 11.04 -4.11
CA MET A 307 -16.44 11.83 -2.90
C MET A 307 -16.77 13.29 -3.19
N PHE A 308 -17.55 13.92 -2.31
CA PHE A 308 -17.71 15.37 -2.22
C PHE A 308 -17.21 15.84 -0.87
N ALA A 309 -16.26 16.78 -0.86
CA ALA A 309 -15.65 17.32 0.35
C ALA A 309 -15.65 18.84 0.29
N GLY A 310 -15.99 19.52 1.39
CA GLY A 310 -16.09 20.98 1.44
C GLY A 310 -16.36 21.47 2.85
N GLU A 311 -16.52 22.78 3.00
CA GLU A 311 -16.97 23.37 4.25
C GLU A 311 -18.37 22.85 4.64
N SER A 312 -18.68 22.86 5.93
CA SER A 312 -20.03 22.58 6.43
C SER A 312 -21.07 23.45 5.71
N GLY A 313 -22.13 22.83 5.19
CA GLY A 313 -23.16 23.50 4.39
C GLY A 313 -22.80 23.73 2.91
N ALA A 314 -21.60 23.36 2.45
CA ALA A 314 -21.24 23.45 1.03
C ALA A 314 -22.19 22.60 0.19
N LYS A 315 -22.86 23.21 -0.79
CA LYS A 315 -23.76 22.54 -1.73
C LYS A 315 -23.04 22.31 -3.05
N PHE A 316 -23.13 21.10 -3.56
CA PHE A 316 -22.61 20.69 -4.87
C PHE A 316 -23.78 20.45 -5.80
N GLU A 317 -23.87 21.23 -6.87
CA GLU A 317 -24.80 20.98 -7.97
C GLU A 317 -24.11 20.04 -8.96
N ILE A 318 -24.82 18.97 -9.31
CA ILE A 318 -24.30 17.86 -10.10
C ILE A 318 -25.10 17.80 -11.40
N THR A 319 -24.37 17.80 -12.52
CA THR A 319 -24.94 17.49 -13.83
C THR A 319 -24.32 16.20 -14.36
N LEU A 320 -25.17 15.28 -14.80
CA LEU A 320 -24.76 14.01 -15.37
C LEU A 320 -25.25 13.92 -16.82
N LYS A 321 -24.32 13.71 -17.76
CA LYS A 321 -24.58 13.63 -19.21
C LYS A 321 -24.19 12.27 -19.77
#